data_AF-A0A930GUA4-F1
#
_entry.id   AF-A0A930GUA4-F1
#
_cell.length_a   1.000
_cell.length_b   1.000
_cell.length_c   1.000
_cell.angle_alpha   90.00
_cell.angle_beta   90.00
_cell.angle_gamma   90.00
#
_symmetry.space_group_name_H-M   'P 1'
#
loop_
_entity.id
_entity.type
_entity.pdbx_description
1 polymer ?
#
loop_
_entity_poly.entity_id
_entity_poly.type
_entity_poly.pdbx_seq_one_letter_code
_entity_poly.pdbx_strand_id
1 'polypeptide(L)'
;MNIGLIAHDAKKKLMQNFCIAYRGILSKHNLSATGTTGRLVEEVTNLNIHRYLAGHLGGEQQLGAQIENNDIDLVIFLRDPLTKKSHEPDADKV
;
A
#
# COMPACT_ATOMS: atom_id res chain seq x y z
N MET A 1 8.98 -12.79 -0.78
CA MET A 1 8.21 -11.92 -1.68
C MET A 1 8.28 -10.50 -1.17
N ASN A 2 8.34 -9.55 -2.10
CA ASN A 2 8.24 -8.12 -1.89
C ASN A 2 6.80 -7.70 -2.15
N ILE A 3 6.13 -7.17 -1.11
CA ILE A 3 4.69 -6.88 -1.13
C ILE A 3 4.48 -5.37 -0.95
N GLY A 4 3.81 -4.75 -1.92
CA GLY A 4 3.39 -3.37 -1.86
C GLY A 4 2.00 -3.20 -1.23
N LEU A 5 1.86 -2.27 -0.29
CA LEU A 5 0.60 -1.94 0.39
C LEU A 5 0.19 -0.49 0.10
N ILE A 6 -0.98 -0.32 -0.51
CA ILE A 6 -1.54 1.01 -0.79
C ILE A 6 -2.98 1.06 -0.26
N ALA A 7 -3.33 2.12 0.46
CA ALA A 7 -4.70 2.35 0.92
C ALA A 7 -5.07 3.82 0.82
N HIS A 8 -6.24 4.08 0.24
CA HIS A 8 -6.90 5.38 0.36
C HIS A 8 -7.29 5.67 1.81
N ASP A 9 -7.50 6.94 2.14
CA ASP A 9 -7.81 7.40 3.51
C ASP A 9 -8.95 6.60 4.14
N ALA A 10 -10.06 6.46 3.42
CA ALA A 10 -11.24 5.71 3.85
C ALA A 10 -10.99 4.20 4.05
N LYS A 11 -9.89 3.66 3.49
CA LYS A 11 -9.53 2.23 3.56
C LYS A 11 -8.35 1.94 4.50
N LYS A 12 -7.71 2.94 5.09
CA LYS A 12 -6.56 2.73 6.00
C LYS A 12 -6.89 1.92 7.25
N LYS A 13 -8.10 2.07 7.80
CA LYS A 13 -8.55 1.25 8.93
C LYS A 13 -8.72 -0.23 8.50
N LEU A 14 -9.23 -0.46 7.29
CA LEU A 14 -9.33 -1.80 6.72
C LEU A 14 -7.94 -2.41 6.48
N MET A 15 -6.99 -1.63 5.93
CA MET A 15 -5.61 -2.08 5.74
C MET A 15 -4.94 -2.48 7.06
N GLN A 16 -5.09 -1.67 8.11
CA GLN A 16 -4.60 -2.00 9.44
C GLN A 16 -5.16 -3.33 9.95
N ASN A 17 -6.49 -3.50 9.91
CA ASN A 17 -7.14 -4.72 10.36
C ASN A 17 -6.69 -5.95 9.55
N PHE A 18 -6.53 -5.79 8.23
CA PHE A 18 -6.00 -6.83 7.36
C PHE A 18 -4.58 -7.23 7.79
N CYS A 19 -3.69 -6.27 8.00
CA CYS A 19 -2.32 -6.54 8.40
C CYS A 19 -2.21 -7.11 9.82
N ILE A 20 -3.13 -6.76 10.74
CA ILE A 20 -3.23 -7.40 12.06
C ILE A 20 -3.61 -8.87 11.90
N ALA A 21 -4.68 -9.16 11.16
CA ALA A 21 -5.19 -10.52 10.98
C ALA A 21 -4.16 -11.46 10.32
N TYR A 22 -3.41 -10.95 9.34
CA TYR A 22 -2.43 -11.73 8.59
C TYR A 22 -0.98 -11.47 9.01
N ARG A 23 -0.76 -10.85 10.18
CA ARG A 23 0.58 -10.48 10.67
C ARG A 23 1.58 -11.62 10.59
N GLY A 24 1.20 -12.82 11.02
CA GLY A 24 2.09 -13.99 11.04
C GLY A 24 2.52 -14.50 9.66
N ILE A 25 1.77 -14.15 8.61
CA ILE A 25 2.14 -14.43 7.22
C ILE A 25 2.99 -13.27 6.69
N LEU A 26 2.49 -12.03 6.84
CA LEU A 26 3.13 -10.83 6.32
C LEU A 26 4.53 -10.59 6.92
N SER A 27 4.78 -11.02 8.16
CA SER A 27 6.10 -10.92 8.80
C SER A 27 7.19 -11.76 8.14
N LYS A 28 6.84 -12.68 7.23
CA LYS A 28 7.79 -13.52 6.47
C LYS A 28 8.14 -12.92 5.10
N HIS A 29 7.71 -11.70 4.84
CA HIS A 29 7.83 -11.03 3.55
C HIS A 29 8.41 -9.63 3.75
N ASN A 30 8.97 -9.07 2.67
CA ASN A 30 9.44 -7.70 2.67
C ASN A 30 8.25 -6.81 2.32
N LEU A 31 7.92 -5.87 3.20
CA LEU A 31 6.75 -5.02 3.02
C LEU A 31 7.19 -3.61 2.64
N SER A 32 6.51 -3.04 1.65
CA SER A 32 6.64 -1.64 1.30
C SER A 32 5.27 -0.99 1.22
N ALA A 33 5.16 0.30 1.52
CA ALA A 33 3.88 0.99 1.54
C ALA A 33 4.03 2.48 1.27
N THR A 34 2.94 3.12 0.82
CA THR A 34 2.89 4.57 0.71
C THR A 34 2.75 5.23 2.08
N GLY A 35 3.33 6.42 2.24
CA GLY A 35 3.70 7.05 3.51
C GLY A 35 2.78 6.77 4.71
N THR A 36 1.58 7.35 4.71
CA THR A 36 0.66 7.22 5.86
C THR A 36 0.09 5.81 6.04
N THR A 37 -0.05 5.03 4.96
CA THR A 37 -0.47 3.63 5.05
C THR A 37 0.57 2.81 5.81
N GLY A 38 1.84 2.93 5.41
CA GLY A 38 2.95 2.23 6.05
C GLY A 38 3.05 2.58 7.53
N ARG A 39 3.09 3.88 7.86
CA ARG A 39 3.18 4.34 9.26
C ARG A 39 2.08 3.73 10.15
N LEU A 40 0.82 3.81 9.72
CA LEU A 40 -0.31 3.30 10.52
C LEU A 40 -0.26 1.78 10.69
N VAL A 41 0.15 1.04 9.65
CA VAL A 41 0.31 -0.41 9.75
C VAL A 41 1.45 -0.78 10.69
N GLU A 42 2.61 -0.10 10.60
CA GLU A 42 3.74 -0.32 11.51
C GLU A 42 3.33 -0.09 12.97
N GLU A 43 2.60 1.01 13.25
CA GLU A 43 2.13 1.37 14.60
C GLU A 43 1.28 0.28 15.26
N VAL A 44 0.39 -0.37 14.50
CA VAL A 44 -0.57 -1.35 15.08
C VAL A 44 -0.13 -2.81 14.95
N THR A 45 0.83 -3.11 14.07
CA THR A 45 1.29 -4.48 13.83
C THR A 45 2.74 -4.72 14.23
N ASN A 46 3.55 -3.67 14.41
CA ASN A 46 4.99 -3.81 14.62
C ASN A 46 5.68 -4.66 13.52
N LEU A 47 5.17 -4.58 12.28
CA LEU A 47 5.84 -5.08 11.08
C LEU A 47 6.86 -4.05 10.61
N ASN A 48 7.97 -4.48 10.01
CA ASN A 48 8.93 -3.58 9.38
C ASN A 48 8.45 -3.25 7.96
N ILE A 49 8.23 -1.96 7.66
CA ILE A 49 7.70 -1.53 6.38
C ILE A 49 8.60 -0.45 5.77
N HIS A 50 9.08 -0.69 4.55
CA HIS A 50 9.71 0.36 3.77
C HIS A 50 8.66 1.40 3.34
N ARG A 51 8.81 2.64 3.77
CA ARG A 51 7.84 3.72 3.50
C ARG A 51 8.31 4.58 2.33
N TYR A 52 7.52 4.56 1.26
CA TYR A 52 7.59 5.54 0.19
C TYR A 52 6.90 6.85 0.60
N LEU A 53 6.90 7.83 -0.30
CA LEU A 53 6.14 9.06 -0.14
C LEU A 53 4.63 8.78 -0.01
N ALA A 54 3.86 9.79 0.39
CA ALA A 54 2.41 9.72 0.30
C ALA A 54 1.98 9.60 -1.18
N GLY A 55 0.84 8.95 -1.44
CA GLY A 55 0.37 8.71 -2.82
C GLY A 55 0.28 10.00 -3.65
N HIS A 56 -0.34 11.04 -3.09
CA HIS A 56 -0.47 12.37 -3.72
C HIS A 56 0.86 13.13 -3.90
N LEU A 57 1.96 12.66 -3.29
CA LEU A 57 3.31 13.20 -3.45
C LEU A 57 4.19 12.33 -4.36
N GLY A 58 3.59 11.35 -5.06
CA GLY A 58 4.32 10.45 -5.98
C GLY A 58 4.73 9.11 -5.38
N GLY A 59 4.28 8.77 -4.16
CA GLY A 59 4.62 7.48 -3.55
C GLY A 59 4.07 6.27 -4.33
N GLU A 60 2.94 6.44 -5.01
CA GLU A 60 2.38 5.42 -5.91
C GLU A 60 3.27 5.20 -7.14
N GLN A 61 3.87 6.26 -7.67
CA GLN A 61 4.80 6.19 -8.81
C GLN A 61 6.13 5.55 -8.39
N GLN A 62 6.61 5.84 -7.17
CA GLN A 62 7.78 5.15 -6.62
C GLN A 62 7.55 3.65 -6.55
N LEU A 63 6.38 3.22 -6.05
CA LEU A 63 6.04 1.80 -5.99
C LEU A 63 5.85 1.20 -7.40
N GLY A 64 5.25 1.96 -8.32
CA GLY A 64 5.13 1.59 -9.73
C GLY A 64 6.48 1.32 -10.40
N ALA A 65 7.47 2.18 -10.17
CA ALA A 65 8.83 1.98 -10.68
C ALA A 65 9.48 0.68 -10.15
N GLN A 66 9.16 0.26 -8.92
CA GLN A 66 9.63 -1.02 -8.39
C GLN A 66 8.94 -2.21 -9.06
N ILE A 67 7.66 -2.08 -9.43
CA ILE A 67 6.96 -3.09 -10.23
C ILE A 67 7.63 -3.23 -11.60
N GLU A 68 7.94 -2.11 -12.28
CA GLU A 68 8.61 -2.09 -13.58
C GLU A 68 10.01 -2.73 -13.53
N ASN A 69 10.71 -2.60 -12.39
CA ASN A 69 12.02 -3.22 -12.16
C ASN A 69 11.93 -4.68 -11.67
N ASN A 70 10.73 -5.27 -11.62
CA ASN A 70 10.50 -6.63 -11.13
C ASN A 70 10.90 -6.84 -9.66
N ASP A 71 10.85 -5.76 -8.86
CA ASP A 71 11.16 -5.73 -7.43
C ASP A 71 9.92 -5.89 -6.54
N ILE A 72 8.71 -6.01 -7.11
CA ILE A 72 7.45 -6.22 -6.39
C ILE A 72 6.74 -7.45 -6.95
N ASP A 73 6.46 -8.43 -6.07
CA ASP A 73 5.78 -9.67 -6.44
C ASP A 73 4.26 -9.58 -6.29
N LEU A 74 3.78 -8.73 -5.38
CA LEU A 74 2.36 -8.59 -5.04
C LEU A 74 2.04 -7.16 -4.62
N VAL A 75 0.90 -6.63 -5.07
CA VAL A 75 0.36 -5.35 -4.61
C VAL A 75 -1.03 -5.56 -4.02
N ILE A 76 -1.24 -5.07 -2.80
CA ILE A 76 -2.55 -4.95 -2.16
C ILE A 76 -2.95 -3.48 -2.19
N PHE A 77 -3.82 -3.12 -3.12
CA PHE A 77 -4.30 -1.75 -3.30
C PHE A 77 -5.77 -1.62 -2.90
N LEU A 78 -6.02 -1.10 -1.70
CA LEU A 78 -7.36 -0.81 -1.20
C LEU A 78 -7.79 0.60 -1.61
N ARG A 79 -8.37 0.68 -2.82
CA ARG A 79 -8.95 1.91 -3.38
C ARG A 79 -10.29 2.24 -2.73
N ASP A 80 -10.62 3.53 -2.71
CA ASP A 80 -11.95 4.02 -2.37
C ASP A 80 -12.79 4.18 -3.65
N PRO A 81 -13.77 3.31 -3.92
CA PRO A 81 -14.54 3.36 -5.17
C PRO A 81 -15.52 4.54 -5.21
N LEU A 82 -15.81 5.18 -4.08
CA LEU A 82 -16.79 6.27 -4.00
C LEU A 82 -16.16 7.65 -4.24
N THR A 83 -14.84 7.76 -4.09
CA THR A 83 -14.12 9.03 -4.17
C THR A 83 -13.04 8.94 -5.24
N LYS A 84 -13.35 9.45 -6.44
CA LYS A 84 -12.36 9.56 -7.52
C LYS A 84 -11.22 10.48 -7.09
N LYS A 85 -9.99 9.99 -7.13
CA LYS A 85 -8.80 10.81 -6.84
C LYS A 85 -8.23 11.34 -8.15
N SER A 86 -7.79 12.60 -8.14
CA SER A 86 -7.29 13.30 -9.34
C SER A 86 -6.05 12.67 -9.95
N HIS A 87 -5.29 11.90 -9.17
CA HIS A 87 -4.05 11.24 -9.57
C HIS A 87 -4.26 9.78 -10.01
N GLU A 88 -5.49 9.27 -9.97
CA GLU A 88 -5.79 7.91 -10.42
C GLU A 88 -6.24 7.88 -11.88
N PRO A 89 -5.77 6.92 -12.69
CA PRO A 89 -6.39 6.61 -13.97
C PRO A 89 -7.85 6.17 -13.73
N ASP A 90 -8.71 6.54 -14.67
CA ASP A 90 -10.13 6.26 -14.60
C ASP A 90 -10.33 4.74 -14.61
N ALA A 91 -10.78 4.17 -13.49
CA ALA A 91 -10.99 2.72 -13.37
C ALA A 91 -12.02 2.21 -14.39
N ASP A 92 -12.94 3.09 -14.81
CA ASP A 92 -13.99 2.81 -15.80
C ASP A 92 -13.50 2.96 -17.27
N LYS A 93 -12.22 3.30 -17.49
CA LYS A 93 -11.63 3.46 -18.84
C LYS A 93 -10.48 2.49 -19.13
N VAL A 94 -10.34 1.45 -18.32
CA VAL A 94 -9.41 0.33 -18.59
C VAL A 94 -10.14 -0.77 -19.33
#